data_AF-A0A8W8KG54-F1
#
_entry.id   AF-A0A8W8KG54-F1
#
_cell.length_a   1.000
_cell.length_b   1.000
_cell.length_c   1.000
_cell.angle_alpha   90.00
_cell.angle_beta   90.00
_cell.angle_gamma   90.00
#
_symmetry.space_group_name_H-M   'P 1'
#
loop_
_entity.id
_entity.type
_entity.pdbx_description
1 polymer ?
#
loop_
_entity_poly.entity_id
_entity_poly.type
_entity_poly.pdbx_seq_one_letter_code
_entity_poly.pdbx_strand_id
1 'polypeptide(L)'
;SVLTNTLSCEVGIITQRKMPRVVPDQRSTFDNDELFRRLSRECEVKYTGFRDRPLEERQLRFQTECREGHADIAFVATGTNLQLNFESNAWSDTHGAGKMSIPTGSL
;
A
#
# COMPACT_ATOMS: atom_id res chain seq x y z
N SER A 1 17.92 32.44 39.04
CA SER A 1 18.18 31.87 37.72
C SER A 1 18.62 30.42 37.88
N VAL A 2 18.12 29.54 37.02
CA VAL A 2 18.36 28.09 36.91
C VAL A 2 17.60 27.21 37.91
N LEU A 3 16.44 26.69 37.48
CA LEU A 3 15.71 25.45 37.84
C LEU A 3 14.40 25.55 37.00
N THR A 4 13.96 24.71 36.07
CA THR A 4 14.21 23.31 35.67
C THR A 4 13.69 23.15 34.24
N ASN A 5 14.52 22.64 33.33
CA ASN A 5 14.06 22.03 32.09
C ASN A 5 13.59 20.59 32.38
N THR A 6 12.61 20.14 31.60
CA THR A 6 12.26 18.73 31.35
C THR A 6 11.57 17.99 32.49
N LEU A 7 10.23 17.87 32.44
CA LEU A 7 9.43 16.71 32.86
C LEU A 7 7.98 17.13 33.12
N SER A 8 7.21 17.25 32.06
CA SER A 8 5.85 16.74 32.01
C SER A 8 5.42 16.86 30.56
N CYS A 9 5.98 15.98 29.74
CA CYS A 9 5.29 15.50 28.54
C CYS A 9 3.89 15.13 29.02
N GLU A 10 2.96 16.06 28.80
CA GLU A 10 1.69 16.06 29.47
C GLU A 10 1.01 14.74 29.20
N VAL A 11 0.70 14.06 30.30
CA VAL A 11 -0.09 12.85 30.45
C VAL A 11 -1.56 13.11 30.01
N GLY A 12 -1.77 13.96 29.00
CA GLY A 12 -3.04 14.57 28.62
C GLY A 12 -3.50 14.28 27.18
N ILE A 13 -2.86 13.37 26.45
CA ILE A 13 -3.31 12.99 25.08
C ILE A 13 -3.38 11.46 24.91
N ILE A 14 -3.84 10.73 25.94
CA ILE A 14 -3.95 9.27 25.87
C ILE A 14 -5.40 8.81 25.58
N THR A 15 -6.43 9.68 25.71
CA THR A 15 -7.83 9.24 25.63
C THR A 15 -8.66 9.76 24.45
N GLN A 16 -8.08 10.47 23.45
CA GLN A 16 -8.83 10.87 22.24
C GLN A 16 -8.05 10.80 20.89
N ARG A 17 -6.93 10.08 20.82
CA ARG A 17 -6.09 10.06 19.61
C ARG A 17 -6.32 8.78 18.81
N LYS A 18 -7.33 8.79 17.92
CA LYS A 18 -7.40 7.78 16.85
C LYS A 18 -6.06 7.84 16.10
N MET A 19 -5.32 6.74 16.07
CA MET A 19 -4.06 6.70 15.31
C MET A 19 -4.37 7.04 13.84
N PRO A 20 -3.70 8.05 13.27
CA PRO A 20 -3.91 8.39 11.88
C PRO A 20 -3.46 7.21 11.02
N ARG A 21 -4.30 6.80 10.06
CA ARG A 21 -3.99 5.68 9.14
C ARG A 21 -2.82 6.01 8.21
N VAL A 22 -2.49 7.29 8.06
CA VAL A 22 -1.48 7.79 7.13
C VAL A 22 -0.55 8.76 7.84
N VAL A 23 0.70 8.79 7.37
CA VAL A 23 1.69 9.78 7.79
C VAL A 23 1.32 11.19 7.30
N PRO A 24 1.75 12.27 7.99
CA PRO A 24 1.39 13.64 7.61
C PRO A 24 1.86 14.05 6.20
N ASP A 25 3.09 13.70 5.82
CA ASP A 25 3.64 13.95 4.47
C ASP A 25 3.88 12.62 3.74
N GLN A 26 2.81 12.14 3.10
CA GLN A 26 2.81 10.89 2.36
C GLN A 26 3.74 10.95 1.15
N ARG A 27 3.85 12.11 0.49
CA ARG A 27 4.68 12.27 -0.70
C ARG A 27 6.16 12.17 -0.35
N SER A 28 6.60 12.91 0.67
CA SER A 28 7.98 12.82 1.17
C SER A 28 8.32 11.41 1.64
N THR A 29 7.39 10.73 2.33
CA THR A 29 7.60 9.35 2.78
C THR A 29 7.76 8.40 1.60
N PHE A 30 6.91 8.50 0.58
CA PHE A 30 7.02 7.69 -0.64
C PHE A 30 8.34 7.92 -1.38
N ASP A 31 8.79 9.19 -1.49
CA ASP A 31 9.99 9.55 -2.25
C ASP A 31 11.29 9.18 -1.50
N ASN A 32 11.30 9.21 -0.16
CA ASN A 32 12.53 9.09 0.63
C ASN A 32 12.70 7.77 1.38
N ASP A 33 11.62 7.05 1.68
CA ASP A 33 11.70 5.76 2.38
C ASP A 33 12.39 4.69 1.51
N GLU A 34 13.28 3.90 2.11
CA GLU A 34 14.08 2.92 1.38
C GLU A 34 13.23 1.84 0.71
N LEU A 35 12.18 1.36 1.38
CA LEU A 35 11.30 0.34 0.85
C LEU A 35 10.53 0.87 -0.35
N PHE A 36 9.92 2.05 -0.23
CA PHE A 36 9.18 2.66 -1.34
C PHE A 36 10.07 2.98 -2.54
N ARG A 37 11.30 3.48 -2.32
CA ARG A 37 12.27 3.71 -3.41
C ARG A 37 12.70 2.42 -4.13
N ARG A 38 12.74 1.29 -3.42
CA ARG A 38 13.06 -0.01 -4.02
C ARG A 38 11.86 -0.56 -4.81
N LEU A 39 10.65 -0.43 -4.27
CA LEU A 39 9.42 -0.88 -4.90
C LEU A 39 8.96 0.01 -6.07
N SER A 40 9.36 1.28 -6.11
CA SER A 40 8.97 2.22 -7.16
C SER A 40 9.69 2.02 -8.49
N ARG A 41 10.75 1.21 -8.52
CA ARG A 41 11.46 0.84 -9.76
C ARG A 41 10.83 -0.41 -10.35
N GLU A 42 10.82 -0.48 -11.69
CA GLU A 42 10.43 -1.70 -12.38
C GLU A 42 11.29 -2.88 -11.92
N CYS A 43 10.64 -3.97 -11.53
CA CYS A 43 11.31 -5.17 -11.06
C CYS A 43 10.44 -6.41 -11.29
N GLU A 44 11.06 -7.58 -11.15
CA GLU A 44 10.38 -8.86 -11.30
C GLU A 44 9.34 -9.05 -10.18
N VAL A 45 8.13 -9.44 -10.56
CA VAL A 45 7.06 -9.86 -9.66
C VAL A 45 6.65 -11.30 -9.96
N LYS A 46 6.25 -12.04 -8.93
CA LYS A 46 5.83 -13.44 -9.05
C LYS A 46 4.52 -13.69 -8.33
N TYR A 47 3.65 -14.49 -8.95
CA TYR A 47 2.46 -15.01 -8.29
C TYR A 47 2.84 -16.01 -7.18
N THR A 48 2.32 -15.78 -5.98
CA THR A 48 2.66 -16.56 -4.77
C THR A 48 1.54 -17.44 -4.26
N GLY A 49 0.36 -17.43 -4.87
CA GLY A 49 -0.75 -18.32 -4.51
C GLY A 49 -0.48 -19.79 -4.86
N PHE A 50 -1.07 -20.70 -4.07
CA PHE A 50 -1.12 -22.15 -4.29
C PHE A 50 0.24 -22.81 -4.63
N ARG A 51 1.32 -22.44 -3.94
CA ARG A 51 2.69 -22.94 -4.25
C ARG A 51 2.85 -24.45 -4.08
N ASP A 52 1.96 -25.08 -3.32
CA ASP A 52 1.85 -26.53 -3.12
C ASP A 52 1.21 -27.27 -4.31
N ARG A 53 0.65 -26.55 -5.28
CA ARG A 53 -0.09 -27.12 -6.42
C ARG A 53 0.75 -27.20 -7.70
N PRO A 54 0.40 -28.10 -8.65
CA PRO A 54 1.03 -28.16 -9.97
C PRO A 54 0.90 -26.84 -10.75
N LEU A 55 1.86 -26.57 -11.63
CA LEU A 55 1.93 -25.31 -12.39
C LEU A 55 0.63 -24.99 -13.15
N GLU A 56 0.07 -25.98 -13.84
CA GLU A 56 -1.16 -25.81 -14.63
C GLU A 56 -2.36 -25.40 -13.77
N GLU A 57 -2.53 -26.03 -12.60
CA GLU A 57 -3.56 -25.65 -11.64
C GLU A 57 -3.34 -24.22 -11.13
N ARG A 58 -2.10 -23.84 -10.84
CA ARG A 58 -1.76 -22.48 -10.40
C ARG A 58 -2.05 -21.44 -11.47
N GLN A 59 -1.80 -21.73 -12.75
CA GLN A 59 -2.10 -20.83 -13.85
C GLN A 59 -3.61 -20.60 -13.98
N LEU A 60 -4.41 -21.65 -13.87
CA LEU A 60 -5.87 -21.55 -13.90
C LEU A 60 -6.40 -20.73 -12.71
N ARG A 61 -5.91 -21.02 -11.50
CA ARG A 61 -6.30 -20.29 -10.29
C ARG A 61 -5.94 -18.80 -10.36
N PHE A 62 -4.72 -18.48 -10.79
CA PHE A 62 -4.31 -17.09 -10.98
C PHE A 62 -5.24 -16.33 -11.93
N GLN A 63 -5.61 -16.94 -13.06
CA GLN A 63 -6.57 -16.34 -14.00
C GLN A 63 -7.95 -16.12 -13.38
N THR A 64 -8.41 -17.07 -12.57
CA THR A 64 -9.68 -16.96 -11.83
C THR A 64 -9.63 -15.83 -10.80
N GLU A 65 -8.60 -15.78 -9.95
CA GLU A 65 -8.44 -14.73 -8.93
C GLU A 65 -8.36 -13.33 -9.58
N CYS A 66 -7.62 -13.20 -10.69
CA CYS A 66 -7.58 -11.95 -11.44
C CYS A 66 -8.96 -11.53 -11.95
N ARG A 67 -9.79 -12.48 -12.41
CA ARG A 67 -11.17 -12.22 -12.84
C ARG A 67 -12.07 -11.85 -11.67
N GLU A 68 -11.84 -12.43 -10.51
CA GLU A 68 -12.51 -12.10 -9.24
C GLU A 68 -12.00 -10.79 -8.64
N GLY A 69 -10.95 -10.19 -9.22
CA GLY A 69 -10.44 -8.88 -8.85
C GLY A 69 -9.41 -8.92 -7.72
N HIS A 70 -8.68 -10.01 -7.52
CA HIS A 70 -7.58 -10.03 -6.55
C HIS A 70 -6.42 -10.92 -7.00
N ALA A 71 -5.24 -10.73 -6.42
CA ALA A 71 -4.10 -11.63 -6.63
C ALA A 71 -3.03 -11.46 -5.54
N ASP A 72 -2.41 -12.57 -5.15
CA ASP A 72 -1.24 -12.57 -4.27
C ASP A 72 0.06 -12.55 -5.08
N ILE A 73 0.85 -11.48 -4.92
CA ILE A 73 2.12 -11.31 -5.62
C ILE A 73 3.28 -11.04 -4.66
N ALA A 74 4.49 -11.33 -5.11
CA ALA A 74 5.72 -10.91 -4.45
C ALA A 74 6.65 -10.13 -5.37
N PHE A 75 7.21 -9.04 -4.84
CA PHE A 75 8.32 -8.32 -5.44
C PHE A 75 9.62 -9.07 -5.17
N VAL A 76 10.24 -9.64 -6.20
CA VAL A 76 11.41 -10.51 -6.04
C VAL A 76 12.60 -9.74 -5.46
N ALA A 77 12.77 -8.47 -5.86
CA ALA A 77 13.89 -7.63 -5.45
C ALA A 77 13.91 -7.28 -3.94
N THR A 78 12.77 -7.31 -3.28
CA THR A 78 12.63 -6.98 -1.84
C THR A 78 12.12 -8.14 -1.00
N GLY A 79 11.56 -9.18 -1.62
CA GLY A 79 10.84 -10.26 -0.93
C GLY A 79 9.50 -9.80 -0.35
N THR A 80 9.01 -8.62 -0.73
CA THR A 80 7.75 -8.06 -0.23
C THR A 80 6.57 -8.76 -0.88
N ASN A 81 5.66 -9.31 -0.08
CA ASN A 81 4.43 -9.93 -0.55
C ASN A 81 3.27 -8.93 -0.39
N LEU A 82 2.45 -8.79 -1.43
CA LEU A 82 1.25 -7.94 -1.43
C LEU A 82 0.07 -8.76 -1.95
N GLN A 83 -1.05 -8.66 -1.24
CA GLN A 83 -2.36 -9.02 -1.79
C GLN A 83 -2.91 -7.79 -2.50
N LEU A 84 -3.12 -7.91 -3.80
CA LEU A 84 -3.72 -6.88 -4.62
C LEU A 84 -5.23 -7.09 -4.73
N ASN A 85 -5.96 -5.99 -4.75
CA ASN A 85 -7.40 -5.95 -4.97
C ASN A 85 -7.69 -4.96 -6.11
N PHE A 86 -8.17 -5.47 -7.23
CA PHE A 86 -8.49 -4.79 -8.48
C PHE A 86 -10.02 -4.59 -8.59
N GLU A 87 -10.64 -3.85 -7.67
CA GLU A 87 -12.05 -3.53 -7.79
C GLU A 87 -12.29 -2.60 -8.99
N SER A 88 -13.27 -2.94 -9.85
CA SER A 88 -13.66 -2.09 -11.00
C SER A 88 -14.22 -0.72 -10.61
N ASN A 89 -14.31 -0.41 -9.31
CA ASN A 89 -14.84 0.84 -8.77
C ASN A 89 -14.16 1.27 -7.45
N ALA A 90 -12.90 0.91 -7.20
CA ALA A 90 -12.20 1.28 -5.95
C ALA A 90 -12.20 2.81 -5.68
N TRP A 91 -12.42 3.64 -6.70
CA TRP A 91 -12.54 5.10 -6.60
C TRP A 91 -13.97 5.63 -6.45
N SER A 92 -14.99 4.78 -6.58
CA SER A 92 -16.39 5.22 -6.73
C SER A 92 -17.18 5.21 -5.41
N ASP A 93 -16.85 4.34 -4.46
CA ASP A 93 -17.79 4.06 -3.34
C ASP A 93 -17.47 4.61 -1.97
N THR A 94 -16.30 5.24 -1.71
CA THR A 94 -16.08 5.85 -0.39
C THR A 94 -15.29 7.15 -0.41
N HIS A 95 -16.00 8.19 0.01
CA HIS A 95 -15.57 9.56 0.33
C HIS A 95 -15.75 10.57 -0.81
N GLY A 96 -16.75 11.45 -0.62
CA GLY A 96 -16.88 12.66 -1.41
C GLY A 96 -15.60 13.49 -1.41
N ALA A 97 -15.42 14.23 -2.50
CA ALA A 97 -14.36 15.20 -2.79
C ALA A 97 -13.04 14.63 -3.34
N GLY A 98 -12.71 15.05 -4.56
CA GLY A 98 -11.36 14.94 -5.12
C GLY A 98 -11.27 14.11 -6.39
N LYS A 99 -11.89 14.59 -7.48
CA LYS A 99 -11.70 14.03 -8.82
C LYS A 99 -10.22 14.27 -9.20
N MET A 100 -9.38 13.25 -9.13
CA MET A 100 -8.06 13.31 -9.75
C MET A 100 -8.20 12.72 -11.15
N SER A 101 -8.53 13.60 -12.10
CA SER A 101 -8.50 13.26 -13.52
C SER A 101 -7.06 12.94 -13.91
N ILE A 102 -6.80 11.69 -14.31
CA ILE A 102 -5.60 11.35 -15.07
C ILE A 102 -5.73 12.09 -16.41
N PRO A 103 -4.78 12.94 -16.82
CA PRO A 103 -4.83 13.54 -18.13
C PRO A 103 -4.63 12.43 -19.16
N THR A 104 -5.71 12.02 -19.81
CA THR A 104 -5.62 11.32 -21.09
C THR A 104 -4.99 12.30 -22.07
N GLY A 105 -3.70 12.12 -22.34
CA GLY A 105 -3.05 12.78 -23.46
C GLY A 105 -3.78 12.39 -24.74
N SER A 106 -4.38 13.37 -25.41
CA SER A 106 -4.97 13.21 -26.73
C SER A 106 -3.87 12.82 -27.72
N LEU A 107 -4.13 11.79 -28.53
CA LEU A 107 -3.47 11.60 -29.82
C LEU A 107 -3.92 12.68 -30.81
#